data_AF-A0A7V4EHN7-F1
#
_entry.id   AF-A0A7V4EHN7-F1
#
_cell.length_a   1.000
_cell.length_b   1.000
_cell.length_c   1.000
_cell.angle_alpha   90.00
_cell.angle_beta   90.00
_cell.angle_gamma   90.00
#
_symmetry.space_group_name_H-M   'P 1'
#
loop_
_entity.id
_entity.type
_entity.pdbx_description
1 polymer ?
#
loop_
_entity_poly.entity_id
_entity_poly.type
_entity_poly.pdbx_seq_one_letter_code
_entity_poly.pdbx_strand_id
1 'polypeptide(L)'
;VQVMPEAPEEVLQRLEANLSGLAGLTPLLKERGLEGTLEVLLAGLGFERTDLRALGYALNEIPARFRCRCSREKALEALVFFTPEEREDMIVKDGGAEVVCHWCGEVYRFSPEEIRSLVAEVRCPDCGTLWLYPRADGTLFRIEGDTCRCGRKVEIPAERRAQA
;
A
#
# COMPACT_ATOMS: atom_id res chain seq x y z
N VAL A 1 -11.39 -4.29 21.58
CA VAL A 1 -12.36 -3.45 22.32
C VAL A 1 -11.61 -2.22 22.79
N GLN A 2 -12.18 -1.04 22.61
CA GLN A 2 -11.57 0.22 23.06
C GLN A 2 -12.51 0.87 24.08
N VAL A 3 -11.95 1.25 25.22
CA VAL A 3 -12.66 2.02 26.24
C VAL A 3 -12.53 3.49 25.86
N MET A 4 -13.66 4.19 25.74
CA MET A 4 -13.69 5.61 25.44
C MET A 4 -13.49 6.44 26.73
N PRO A 5 -13.06 7.71 26.63
CA PRO A 5 -12.96 8.59 27.79
C PRO A 5 -14.25 8.62 28.60
N GLU A 6 -14.14 8.79 29.92
CA GLU A 6 -15.27 8.87 30.87
C GLU A 6 -16.12 7.59 30.98
N ALA A 7 -15.63 6.45 30.49
CA ALA A 7 -16.29 5.17 30.70
C ALA A 7 -16.42 4.85 32.20
N PRO A 8 -17.60 4.41 32.67
CA PRO A 8 -17.80 4.02 34.07
C PRO A 8 -16.88 2.85 34.49
N GLU A 9 -16.41 2.90 35.73
CA GLU A 9 -15.56 1.87 36.32
C GLU A 9 -16.20 0.47 36.29
N GLU A 10 -17.52 0.38 36.45
CA GLU A 10 -18.26 -0.88 36.39
C GLU A 10 -18.16 -1.56 35.01
N VAL A 11 -18.14 -0.77 33.94
CA VAL A 11 -17.97 -1.25 32.56
C VAL A 11 -16.56 -1.81 32.36
N LEU A 12 -15.55 -1.13 32.91
CA LEU A 12 -14.15 -1.56 32.88
C LEU A 12 -13.99 -2.92 33.57
N GLN A 13 -14.44 -3.01 34.83
CA GLN A 13 -14.34 -4.23 35.63
C GLN A 13 -15.05 -5.41 34.97
N ARG A 14 -16.22 -5.16 34.37
CA ARG A 14 -16.95 -6.20 33.64
C ARG A 14 -16.19 -6.68 32.40
N LEU A 15 -15.64 -5.76 31.62
CA LEU A 15 -14.84 -6.10 30.44
C LEU A 15 -13.57 -6.88 30.82
N GLU A 16 -12.87 -6.47 31.86
CA GLU A 16 -11.68 -7.17 32.37
C GLU A 16 -12.02 -8.58 32.85
N ALA A 17 -13.13 -8.75 33.57
CA ALA A 17 -13.61 -10.06 33.99
C ALA A 17 -13.88 -10.98 32.78
N ASN A 18 -14.53 -10.47 31.73
CA ASN A 18 -14.80 -11.22 30.50
C ASN A 18 -13.49 -11.63 29.77
N LEU A 19 -12.47 -10.78 29.80
CA LEU A 19 -11.18 -11.03 29.15
C LEU A 19 -10.28 -11.99 29.93
N SER A 20 -10.30 -11.92 31.27
CA SER A 20 -9.40 -12.67 32.15
C SER A 20 -9.53 -14.19 32.02
N GLY A 21 -10.72 -14.68 31.64
CA GLY A 21 -11.02 -16.11 31.49
C GLY A 21 -10.69 -16.70 30.12
N LEU A 22 -10.17 -15.92 29.17
CA LEU A 22 -9.97 -16.40 27.80
C LEU A 22 -8.62 -17.08 27.61
N ALA A 23 -8.65 -18.31 27.09
CA ALA A 23 -7.44 -19.03 26.67
C ALA A 23 -6.74 -18.40 25.44
N GLY A 24 -7.38 -17.42 24.80
CA GLY A 24 -6.89 -16.67 23.64
C GLY A 24 -8.00 -16.37 22.64
N LEU A 25 -7.77 -15.37 21.78
CA LEU A 25 -8.76 -14.93 20.79
C LEU A 25 -8.94 -15.95 19.65
N THR A 26 -7.85 -16.52 19.14
CA THR A 26 -7.89 -17.44 17.99
C THR A 26 -8.70 -18.72 18.27
N PRO A 27 -8.56 -19.41 19.41
CA PRO A 27 -9.42 -20.54 19.75
C PRO A 27 -10.90 -20.16 19.82
N LEU A 28 -11.21 -19.03 20.48
CA LEU A 28 -12.58 -18.54 20.63
C LEU A 28 -13.24 -18.23 19.28
N LEU A 29 -12.50 -17.56 18.37
CA LEU A 29 -12.96 -17.29 17.01
C LEU A 29 -13.23 -18.57 16.21
N LYS A 30 -12.41 -19.62 16.38
CA LYS A 30 -12.61 -20.91 15.72
C LYS A 30 -13.85 -21.64 16.22
N GLU A 31 -14.14 -21.56 17.51
CA GLU A 31 -15.28 -22.25 18.14
C GLU A 31 -16.61 -21.53 17.92
N ARG A 32 -16.61 -20.20 18.08
CA ARG A 32 -17.84 -19.38 18.18
C ARG A 32 -18.05 -18.46 16.97
N GLY A 33 -17.09 -18.39 16.05
CA GLY A 33 -17.07 -17.37 15.00
C GLY A 33 -16.85 -15.96 15.55
N LEU A 34 -16.86 -14.95 14.68
CA LEU A 34 -16.70 -13.54 15.05
C LEU A 34 -17.84 -13.08 15.98
N GLU A 35 -19.06 -13.46 15.62
CA GLU A 35 -20.30 -13.09 16.28
C GLU A 35 -20.37 -13.56 17.73
N GLY A 36 -20.23 -14.86 17.97
CA GLY A 36 -20.23 -15.41 19.32
C GLY A 36 -19.01 -14.98 20.13
N THR A 37 -17.88 -14.67 19.47
CA THR A 37 -16.71 -14.08 20.15
C THR A 37 -17.05 -12.71 20.73
N LEU A 38 -17.75 -11.84 19.99
CA LEU A 38 -18.15 -10.52 20.48
C LEU A 38 -19.17 -10.64 21.63
N GLU A 39 -20.11 -11.57 21.54
CA GLU A 39 -21.08 -11.84 22.61
C GLU A 39 -20.41 -12.25 23.92
N VAL A 40 -19.38 -13.10 23.85
CA VAL A 40 -18.58 -13.48 25.04
C VAL A 40 -17.79 -12.30 25.58
N LEU A 41 -17.09 -11.57 24.71
CA LEU A 41 -16.24 -10.44 25.11
C LEU A 41 -17.04 -9.30 25.74
N LEU A 42 -18.23 -9.01 25.22
CA LEU A 42 -19.08 -7.90 25.62
C LEU A 42 -20.28 -8.35 26.46
N ALA A 43 -20.23 -9.57 27.00
CA ALA A 43 -21.29 -10.13 27.83
C ALA A 43 -21.59 -9.20 29.03
N GLY A 44 -22.85 -8.77 29.14
CA GLY A 44 -23.29 -7.88 30.23
C GLY A 44 -22.99 -6.39 30.01
N LEU A 45 -22.51 -5.99 28.83
CA LEU A 45 -22.25 -4.58 28.47
C LEU A 45 -23.30 -3.98 27.53
N GLY A 46 -24.43 -4.67 27.32
CA GLY A 46 -25.50 -4.19 26.44
C GLY A 46 -25.09 -4.09 24.97
N PHE A 47 -24.23 -4.99 24.50
CA PHE A 47 -23.79 -4.99 23.10
C PHE A 47 -24.96 -5.28 22.16
N GLU A 48 -25.25 -4.32 21.28
CA GLU A 48 -26.14 -4.47 20.15
C GLU A 48 -25.36 -4.32 18.85
N ARG A 49 -25.71 -5.14 17.86
CA ARG A 49 -25.07 -5.04 16.55
C ARG A 49 -25.59 -3.84 15.79
N THR A 50 -24.67 -3.08 15.23
CA THR A 50 -24.97 -2.04 14.25
C THR A 50 -25.71 -2.66 13.06
N ASP A 51 -26.85 -2.06 12.68
CA ASP A 51 -27.54 -2.39 11.43
C ASP A 51 -26.85 -1.69 10.25
N LEU A 52 -26.05 -2.44 9.52
CA LEU A 52 -25.33 -2.01 8.32
C LEU A 52 -26.21 -2.03 7.06
N ARG A 53 -27.42 -2.60 7.09
CA ARG A 53 -28.33 -2.59 5.93
C ARG A 53 -28.76 -1.18 5.57
N ALA A 54 -28.91 -0.30 6.56
CA ALA A 54 -29.14 1.13 6.36
C ALA A 54 -28.00 1.82 5.57
N LEU A 55 -26.80 1.25 5.61
CA LEU A 55 -25.62 1.71 4.86
C LEU A 55 -25.40 0.97 3.53
N GLY A 56 -26.38 0.15 3.10
CA GLY A 56 -26.34 -0.58 1.83
C GLY A 56 -25.68 -1.96 1.90
N TYR A 57 -25.33 -2.47 3.08
CA TYR A 57 -24.77 -3.82 3.24
C TYR A 57 -25.91 -4.83 3.41
N ALA A 58 -26.36 -5.45 2.32
CA ALA A 58 -27.52 -6.35 2.30
C ALA A 58 -27.41 -7.54 3.27
N LEU A 59 -26.20 -8.07 3.45
CA LEU A 59 -25.91 -9.18 4.37
C LEU A 59 -25.63 -8.72 5.81
N ASN A 60 -25.77 -7.42 6.10
CA ASN A 60 -25.45 -6.82 7.40
C ASN A 60 -23.99 -7.01 7.83
N GLU A 61 -23.07 -7.09 6.86
CA GLU A 61 -21.63 -7.28 7.05
C GLU A 61 -20.84 -6.50 6.00
N ILE A 62 -19.61 -6.09 6.36
CA ILE A 62 -18.67 -5.46 5.42
C ILE A 62 -17.70 -6.54 4.93
N PRO A 63 -17.70 -6.90 3.63
CA PRO A 63 -16.83 -7.95 3.13
C PRO A 63 -15.36 -7.54 3.22
N ALA A 64 -14.60 -8.25 4.04
CA ALA A 64 -13.16 -8.10 4.13
C ALA A 64 -12.46 -9.09 3.19
N ARG A 65 -11.50 -8.58 2.41
CA ARG A 65 -10.64 -9.42 1.56
C ARG A 65 -9.24 -8.83 1.47
N PHE A 66 -8.25 -9.69 1.31
CA PHE A 66 -6.92 -9.25 0.91
C PHE A 66 -7.01 -8.65 -0.51
N ARG A 67 -6.50 -7.42 -0.68
CA ARG A 67 -6.45 -6.74 -1.98
C ARG A 67 -5.18 -5.90 -2.07
N CYS A 68 -4.25 -6.30 -2.92
CA CYS A 68 -3.10 -5.46 -3.28
C CYS A 68 -3.46 -4.49 -4.41
N ARG A 69 -2.79 -3.33 -4.45
CA ARG A 69 -2.98 -2.29 -5.47
C ARG A 69 -1.84 -2.23 -6.50
N CYS A 70 -0.95 -3.22 -6.48
CA CYS A 70 0.07 -3.37 -7.52
C CYS A 70 -0.61 -3.66 -8.87
N SER A 71 0.04 -3.24 -9.94
CA SER A 71 -0.32 -3.58 -11.31
C SER A 71 0.97 -3.78 -12.10
N ARG A 72 0.87 -4.39 -13.28
CA ARG A 72 1.99 -4.54 -14.21
C ARG A 72 2.60 -3.18 -14.57
N GLU A 73 1.77 -2.16 -14.79
CA GLU A 73 2.23 -0.80 -15.09
C GLU A 73 3.06 -0.21 -13.94
N LYS A 74 2.57 -0.30 -12.70
CA LYS A 74 3.31 0.19 -11.53
C LYS A 74 4.61 -0.56 -11.30
N ALA A 75 4.63 -1.86 -11.59
CA ALA A 75 5.83 -2.67 -11.50
C ALA A 75 6.85 -2.28 -12.59
N LEU A 76 6.40 -1.97 -13.81
CA LEU A 76 7.28 -1.48 -14.89
C LEU A 76 7.83 -0.10 -14.56
N GLU A 77 6.98 0.83 -14.12
CA GLU A 77 7.38 2.20 -13.74
C GLU A 77 8.38 2.23 -12.57
N ALA A 78 8.36 1.23 -11.69
CA ALA A 78 9.36 1.11 -10.64
C ALA A 78 10.79 0.98 -11.19
N LEU A 79 10.94 0.46 -12.42
CA LEU A 79 12.25 0.34 -13.07
C LEU A 79 12.87 1.70 -13.43
N VAL A 80 12.07 2.78 -13.48
CA VAL A 80 12.56 4.15 -13.77
C VAL A 80 13.50 4.64 -12.66
N PHE A 81 13.44 4.08 -11.44
CA PHE A 81 14.36 4.47 -10.38
C PHE A 81 15.80 3.98 -10.60
N PHE A 82 15.98 2.96 -11.45
CA PHE A 82 17.30 2.55 -11.93
C PHE A 82 17.76 3.46 -13.06
N THR A 83 19.06 3.66 -13.20
CA THR A 83 19.62 4.46 -14.30
C THR A 83 19.40 3.75 -15.65
N PRO A 84 19.50 4.47 -16.79
CA PRO A 84 19.47 3.82 -18.11
C PRO A 84 20.50 2.70 -18.24
N GLU A 85 21.70 2.89 -17.68
CA GLU A 85 22.78 1.91 -17.73
C GLU A 85 22.43 0.67 -16.91
N GLU A 86 21.90 0.84 -15.70
CA GLU A 86 21.45 -0.28 -14.85
C GLU A 86 20.33 -1.09 -15.52
N ARG A 87 19.39 -0.42 -16.21
CA ARG A 87 18.32 -1.08 -16.97
C ARG A 87 18.85 -1.85 -18.18
N GLU A 88 19.79 -1.28 -18.92
CA GLU A 88 20.41 -1.99 -20.04
C GLU A 88 21.24 -3.18 -19.55
N ASP A 89 21.88 -3.06 -18.38
CA ASP A 89 22.57 -4.17 -17.72
C ASP A 89 21.62 -5.34 -17.40
N MET A 90 20.42 -5.06 -16.88
CA MET A 90 19.37 -6.09 -16.67
C MET A 90 19.00 -6.78 -17.99
N ILE A 91 18.85 -6.01 -19.07
CA ILE A 91 18.52 -6.54 -20.39
C ILE A 91 19.61 -7.45 -20.93
N VAL A 92 20.87 -7.01 -20.87
CA VAL A 92 22.00 -7.74 -21.46
C VAL A 92 22.35 -9.00 -20.67
N LYS A 93 22.29 -8.93 -19.34
CA LYS A 93 22.69 -10.04 -18.46
C LYS A 93 21.57 -11.06 -18.28
N ASP A 94 20.34 -10.59 -18.10
CA ASP A 94 19.21 -11.41 -17.67
C ASP A 94 18.10 -11.53 -18.72
N GLY A 95 18.25 -10.86 -19.87
CA GLY A 95 17.26 -10.88 -20.96
C GLY A 95 15.99 -10.09 -20.67
N GLY A 96 15.96 -9.29 -19.60
CA GLY A 96 14.78 -8.57 -19.12
C GLY A 96 14.89 -8.24 -17.64
N ALA A 97 13.75 -8.09 -16.96
CA ALA A 97 13.71 -7.84 -15.52
C ALA A 97 12.53 -8.54 -14.86
N GLU A 98 12.73 -8.99 -13.62
CA GLU A 98 11.69 -9.52 -12.74
C GLU A 98 11.46 -8.56 -11.58
N VAL A 99 10.21 -8.15 -11.38
CA VAL A 99 9.77 -7.29 -10.28
C VAL A 99 8.80 -8.06 -9.41
N VAL A 100 9.15 -8.25 -8.14
CA VAL A 100 8.31 -8.92 -7.15
C VAL A 100 7.66 -7.87 -6.25
N CYS A 101 6.34 -7.87 -6.16
CA CYS A 101 5.63 -6.99 -5.23
C CYS A 101 5.92 -7.41 -3.79
N HIS A 102 6.57 -6.53 -3.01
CA HIS A 102 6.87 -6.81 -1.60
C HIS A 102 5.63 -7.10 -0.74
N TRP A 103 4.45 -6.63 -1.14
CA TRP A 103 3.22 -6.76 -0.36
C TRP A 103 2.45 -8.05 -0.63
N CYS A 104 2.24 -8.41 -1.90
CA CYS A 104 1.45 -9.58 -2.27
C CYS A 104 2.25 -10.71 -2.90
N GLY A 105 3.54 -10.51 -3.17
CA GLY A 105 4.40 -11.51 -3.82
C GLY A 105 4.14 -11.71 -5.30
N GLU A 106 3.26 -10.91 -5.93
CA GLU A 106 3.00 -11.00 -7.36
C GLU A 106 4.27 -10.73 -8.16
N VAL A 107 4.56 -11.59 -9.13
CA VAL A 107 5.78 -11.56 -9.94
C VAL A 107 5.47 -11.02 -11.33
N TYR A 108 6.09 -9.91 -11.68
CA TYR A 108 5.97 -9.28 -13.00
C TYR A 108 7.30 -9.44 -13.76
N ARG A 109 7.24 -10.06 -14.95
CA ARG A 109 8.38 -10.18 -15.84
C ARG A 109 8.24 -9.25 -17.03
N PHE A 110 9.31 -8.55 -17.38
CA PHE A 110 9.33 -7.54 -18.44
C PHE A 110 10.36 -7.88 -19.50
N SER A 111 9.98 -7.73 -20.76
CA SER A 111 10.88 -7.91 -21.90
C SER A 111 11.82 -6.71 -22.08
N PRO A 112 12.91 -6.86 -22.85
CA PRO A 112 13.78 -5.75 -23.21
C PRO A 112 13.06 -4.57 -23.84
N GLU A 113 12.05 -4.83 -24.69
CA GLU A 113 11.25 -3.81 -25.35
C GLU A 113 10.41 -3.02 -24.34
N GLU A 114 9.81 -3.70 -23.36
CA GLU A 114 9.04 -3.05 -22.29
C GLU A 114 9.93 -2.17 -21.43
N ILE A 115 11.13 -2.64 -21.06
CA ILE A 115 12.07 -1.86 -20.25
C ILE A 115 12.56 -0.63 -21.04
N ARG A 116 12.88 -0.79 -22.33
CA ARG A 116 13.30 0.31 -23.21
C ARG A 116 12.18 1.30 -23.55
N SER A 117 10.92 1.00 -23.24
CA SER A 117 9.82 1.96 -23.42
C SER A 117 9.86 3.13 -22.42
N LEU A 118 10.63 2.99 -21.34
CA LEU A 118 10.75 3.97 -20.25
C LEU A 118 11.74 5.11 -20.60
N VAL A 119 11.39 5.96 -21.58
CA VAL A 119 12.30 6.97 -22.18
C VAL A 119 11.99 8.43 -21.83
N ALA A 120 10.84 8.72 -21.24
CA ALA A 120 10.37 10.09 -21.03
C ALA A 120 10.90 10.73 -19.73
N GLU A 121 12.19 10.55 -19.42
CA GLU A 121 12.78 11.01 -18.15
C GLU A 121 13.74 12.20 -18.30
N VAL A 122 13.82 13.02 -17.25
CA VAL A 122 14.87 14.02 -17.07
C VAL A 122 15.70 13.61 -15.86
N ARG A 123 17.03 13.60 -16.00
CA ARG A 123 17.96 13.22 -14.94
C ARG A 123 19.01 14.29 -14.70
N CYS A 124 19.58 14.29 -13.50
CA CYS A 124 20.75 15.08 -13.16
C CYS A 124 21.93 14.69 -14.07
N PRO A 125 22.59 15.65 -14.75
CA PRO A 125 23.76 15.34 -15.58
C PRO A 125 24.98 14.87 -14.77
N ASP A 126 25.06 15.21 -13.48
CA ASP A 126 26.23 14.90 -12.66
C ASP A 126 26.14 13.53 -11.98
N CYS A 127 24.92 13.12 -11.58
CA CYS A 127 24.74 11.92 -10.74
C CYS A 127 23.58 11.02 -11.16
N GLY A 128 22.93 11.26 -12.30
CA GLY A 128 21.90 10.38 -12.85
C GLY A 128 20.59 10.30 -12.04
N THR A 129 20.44 11.10 -10.99
CA THR A 129 19.21 11.13 -10.18
C THR A 129 18.04 11.58 -11.03
N LEU A 130 16.94 10.82 -10.96
CA LEU A 130 15.70 11.13 -11.66
C LEU A 130 15.10 12.46 -11.15
N TRP A 131 14.89 13.40 -12.05
CA TRP A 131 14.31 14.71 -11.77
C TRP A 131 12.86 14.82 -12.20
N LEU A 132 12.52 14.22 -13.33
CA LEU A 132 11.16 14.22 -13.87
C LEU A 132 10.87 12.91 -14.59
N TYR A 133 9.68 12.36 -14.36
CA TYR A 133 9.14 11.23 -15.12
C TYR A 133 7.59 11.31 -15.15
N PRO A 134 6.96 11.37 -16.33
CA PRO A 134 5.53 11.26 -16.47
C PRO A 134 5.08 9.81 -16.38
N ARG A 135 4.06 9.56 -15.57
CA ARG A 135 3.48 8.23 -15.37
C ARG A 135 2.35 7.99 -16.35
N ALA A 136 2.07 6.71 -16.61
CA ALA A 136 1.01 6.29 -17.53
C ALA A 136 -0.40 6.71 -17.04
N ASP A 137 -0.58 6.92 -15.74
CA ASP A 137 -1.85 7.39 -15.15
C ASP A 137 -2.05 8.92 -15.26
N GLY A 138 -1.16 9.63 -15.95
CA GLY A 138 -1.19 11.09 -16.11
C GLY A 138 -0.65 11.85 -14.90
N THR A 139 -0.13 11.16 -13.88
CA THR A 139 0.57 11.81 -12.77
C THR A 139 2.05 12.01 -13.08
N LEU A 140 2.71 12.89 -12.33
CA LEU A 140 4.09 13.27 -12.55
C LEU A 140 4.94 13.01 -11.32
N PHE A 141 6.05 12.29 -11.51
CA PHE A 141 7.16 12.36 -10.57
C PHE A 141 8.01 13.58 -10.92
N ARG A 142 8.19 14.50 -9.97
CA ARG A 142 8.98 15.72 -10.16
C ARG A 142 9.60 16.17 -8.84
N ILE A 143 10.89 16.50 -8.88
CA ILE A 143 11.60 17.17 -7.77
C ILE A 143 12.04 18.57 -8.21
N GLU A 144 11.10 19.51 -8.32
CA GLU A 144 11.36 20.89 -8.77
C GLU A 144 11.58 21.84 -7.58
N GLY A 145 12.61 22.68 -7.66
CA GLY A 145 12.96 23.63 -6.58
C GLY A 145 13.84 23.06 -5.48
N ASP A 146 14.11 21.76 -5.53
CA ASP A 146 14.98 21.05 -4.59
C ASP A 146 16.46 21.06 -5.03
N THR A 147 17.32 20.69 -4.08
CA THR A 147 18.73 20.36 -4.34
C THR A 147 18.82 18.86 -4.63
N CYS A 148 19.40 18.51 -5.77
CA CYS A 148 19.70 17.13 -6.14
C CYS A 148 20.67 16.49 -5.14
N ARG A 149 20.71 15.16 -5.07
CA ARG A 149 21.60 14.41 -4.17
C ARG A 149 23.09 14.81 -4.27
N CYS A 150 23.55 15.23 -5.45
CA CYS A 150 24.93 15.69 -5.65
C CYS A 150 25.18 17.15 -5.22
N GLY A 151 24.18 17.87 -4.70
CA GLY A 151 24.27 19.29 -4.35
C GLY A 151 23.90 20.25 -5.48
N ARG A 152 23.65 19.75 -6.70
CA ARG A 152 23.20 20.58 -7.83
C ARG A 152 21.76 21.05 -7.64
N LYS A 153 21.45 22.30 -7.98
CA LYS A 153 20.06 22.75 -8.08
C LYS A 153 19.33 22.01 -9.19
N VAL A 154 18.11 21.55 -8.92
CA VAL A 154 17.31 20.86 -9.94
C VAL A 154 16.78 21.88 -10.95
N GLU A 155 17.16 21.71 -12.21
CA GLU A 155 16.77 22.58 -13.32
C GLU A 155 16.14 21.74 -14.43
N ILE A 156 14.82 21.65 -14.41
CA ILE A 156 14.07 20.91 -15.45
C ILE A 156 13.84 21.84 -16.64
N PRO A 157 14.21 21.45 -17.88
CA PRO A 157 13.98 22.27 -19.09
C PRO A 157 12.50 22.58 -19.30
N ALA A 158 12.17 23.83 -19.66
CA ALA A 158 10.78 24.29 -19.80
C ALA A 158 9.96 23.45 -20.80
N GLU A 159 10.57 23.00 -21.89
CA GLU A 159 9.95 22.14 -22.92
C GLU A 159 9.48 20.80 -22.35
N ARG A 160 10.20 20.27 -21.36
CA ARG A 160 9.88 19.01 -20.66
C ARG A 160 8.90 19.20 -19.51
N ARG A 161 8.67 20.43 -19.06
CA ARG A 161 7.63 20.76 -18.06
C ARG A 161 6.22 20.79 -18.66
N ALA A 162 6.11 21.02 -19.97
CA ALA A 162 4.82 21.16 -20.68
C ALA A 162 4.31 19.85 -21.31
N GLN A 163 5.17 18.84 -21.46
CA GLN A 163 4.83 17.48 -21.92
C GLN A 163 4.46 16.55 -20.75
N ALA A 164 4.21 17.14 -19.58
CA ALA A 164 4.00 16.52 -18.30
C ALA A 164 2.60 16.90 -17.80
#